data_AF-A0A093XQU8-F1
#
_entry.id   AF-A0A093XQU8-F1
#
_cell.length_a   1.000
_cell.length_b   1.000
_cell.length_c   1.000
_cell.angle_alpha   90.00
_cell.angle_beta   90.00
_cell.angle_gamma   90.00
#
_symmetry.space_group_name_H-M   'P 1'
#
loop_
_entity.id
_entity.type
_entity.pdbx_description
1 polymer ?
#
loop_
_entity_poly.entity_id
_entity_poly.type
_entity_poly.pdbx_seq_one_letter_code
_entity_poly.pdbx_strand_id
1 'polypeptide(L)'
;MAPRRGGGGGFSSSGSSSCDYCLEEMQLFGYHWQNSKVTGLFAMQIILIPVLVACIMLTVRFKWIRERGTDKLRNRGYVIAAVFLIIDFLLRVITTGLQESEAVVTHLFYLAYIFQVFFSRIGYVLIVAIIARTITEDVGVLSQKLTSFAVGIFWVISLVDIGFAIAWDAELMAMGYVEDIAVLGSLYMDILLSSYLFAFTLFLSVLAILAMIKRRSKGTLLMLVGVIPALFLMTLIDLALEGAAFDNRTGKSDATKSLMDLSYANSFINVLATMAIFLVIAIIGGLRQRSDANGLTQDPKYAQPGPHYVA
;
A
#
# COMPACT_ATOMS: atom_id res chain seq x y z
N MET A 1 -11.41 32.48 -39.02
CA MET A 1 -10.60 33.33 -39.91
C MET A 1 -9.16 33.24 -39.46
N ALA A 2 -8.24 32.82 -40.34
CA ALA A 2 -6.81 33.02 -40.16
C ALA A 2 -6.28 33.69 -41.44
N PRO A 3 -5.33 34.64 -41.34
CA PRO A 3 -4.00 34.40 -41.90
C PRO A 3 -2.87 35.06 -41.06
N ARG A 4 -1.78 34.36 -40.67
CA ARG A 4 -0.54 33.96 -41.40
C ARG A 4 0.48 35.08 -41.66
N ARG A 5 1.69 34.96 -41.06
CA ARG A 5 3.08 35.03 -41.65
C ARG A 5 4.10 35.65 -40.68
N GLY A 6 5.37 35.23 -40.62
CA GLY A 6 6.15 34.28 -41.43
C GLY A 6 7.04 33.41 -40.55
N GLY A 7 7.61 32.28 -40.99
CA GLY A 7 8.19 31.91 -42.28
C GLY A 7 9.69 31.66 -42.03
N GLY A 8 10.33 30.54 -42.37
CA GLY A 8 9.97 29.40 -43.21
C GLY A 8 11.04 28.29 -43.12
N GLY A 9 10.79 27.18 -43.82
CA GLY A 9 11.67 25.99 -43.93
C GLY A 9 11.34 24.99 -42.82
N GLY A 10 10.90 23.76 -43.04
CA GLY A 10 11.20 22.83 -44.12
C GLY A 10 11.45 21.48 -43.43
N PHE A 11 10.57 20.52 -43.67
CA PHE A 11 10.59 19.11 -43.23
C PHE A 11 11.77 18.64 -42.34
N SER A 12 11.45 18.36 -41.07
CA SER A 12 11.98 17.18 -40.39
C SER A 12 10.91 16.62 -39.46
N SER A 13 10.32 15.49 -39.88
CA SER A 13 9.67 14.54 -38.99
C SER A 13 10.76 13.90 -38.14
N SER A 14 11.27 14.62 -37.15
CA SER A 14 11.98 14.03 -36.02
C SER A 14 10.95 13.89 -34.91
N GLY A 15 10.50 12.66 -34.66
CA GLY A 15 9.74 12.34 -33.45
C GLY A 15 10.64 12.57 -32.23
N SER A 16 10.66 13.80 -31.72
CA SER A 16 11.21 14.12 -30.42
C SER A 16 10.20 13.67 -29.38
N SER A 17 10.58 12.74 -28.51
CA SER A 17 9.76 12.38 -27.35
C SER A 17 9.45 13.65 -26.56
N SER A 18 8.17 13.96 -26.42
CA SER A 18 7.59 15.19 -25.89
C SER A 18 7.80 15.31 -24.37
N CYS A 19 9.03 15.57 -23.94
CA CYS A 19 9.31 15.90 -22.55
C CYS A 19 10.25 17.11 -22.50
N ASP A 20 9.66 18.30 -22.63
CA ASP A 20 10.39 19.56 -22.73
C ASP A 20 11.13 19.89 -21.43
N TYR A 21 10.62 19.43 -20.28
CA TYR A 21 11.16 19.70 -18.94
C TYR A 21 11.97 18.56 -18.34
N CYS A 22 12.04 17.37 -18.97
CA CYS A 22 12.63 16.17 -18.37
C CYS A 22 14.06 16.36 -17.84
N LEU A 23 14.88 17.09 -18.59
CA LEU A 23 16.29 17.33 -18.29
C LEU A 23 16.53 18.68 -17.60
N GLU A 24 15.49 19.46 -17.35
CA GLU A 24 15.61 20.72 -16.63
C GLU A 24 15.93 20.44 -15.16
N GLU A 25 16.88 21.21 -14.62
CA GLU A 25 17.32 21.08 -13.24
C GLU A 25 16.29 21.76 -12.32
N MET A 26 15.91 21.04 -11.27
CA MET A 26 15.10 21.55 -10.18
C MET A 26 15.81 21.31 -8.85
N GLN A 27 15.80 22.32 -7.99
CA GLN A 27 16.26 22.15 -6.62
C GLN A 27 15.13 21.55 -5.79
N LEU A 28 15.41 20.41 -5.14
CA LEU A 28 14.49 19.89 -4.14
C LEU A 28 14.52 20.78 -2.91
N PHE A 29 13.35 21.16 -2.41
CA PHE A 29 13.24 21.92 -1.17
C PHE A 29 12.98 20.98 0.01
N GLY A 30 13.66 21.22 1.13
CA GLY A 30 13.50 20.48 2.37
C GLY A 30 13.64 21.37 3.59
N TYR A 31 13.66 20.77 4.78
CA TYR A 31 13.81 21.49 6.05
C TYR A 31 15.22 21.39 6.64
N HIS A 32 16.23 20.97 5.87
CA HIS A 32 17.61 20.77 6.31
C HIS A 32 17.74 19.98 7.62
N TRP A 33 16.89 18.96 7.83
CA TRP A 33 16.81 18.15 9.04
C TRP A 33 16.43 18.93 10.31
N GLN A 34 15.94 20.16 10.19
CA GLN A 34 15.54 20.99 11.33
C GLN A 34 14.12 20.69 11.82
N ASN A 35 13.25 20.17 10.94
CA ASN A 35 11.89 19.85 11.29
C ASN A 35 11.77 18.48 11.95
N SER A 36 11.50 18.45 13.25
CA SER A 36 11.37 17.23 14.05
C SER A 36 10.31 16.25 13.53
N LYS A 37 9.24 16.74 12.88
CA LYS A 37 8.20 15.88 12.28
C LYS A 37 8.76 15.08 11.10
N VAL A 38 9.52 15.73 10.23
CA VAL A 38 10.13 15.11 9.05
C VAL A 38 11.21 14.12 9.46
N THR A 39 12.10 14.52 10.38
CA THR A 39 13.16 13.65 10.88
C THR A 39 12.60 12.42 11.59
N GLY A 40 11.55 12.59 12.40
CA GLY A 40 10.87 11.49 13.07
C GLY A 40 10.22 10.51 12.09
N LEU A 41 9.54 11.04 11.06
CA LEU A 41 8.89 10.23 10.03
C LEU A 41 9.91 9.46 9.19
N PHE A 42 11.01 10.10 8.82
CA PHE A 42 12.14 9.48 8.14
C PHE A 42 12.73 8.31 8.95
N ALA A 43 12.97 8.53 10.24
CA ALA A 43 13.47 7.47 11.13
C ALA A 43 12.49 6.30 11.24
N MET A 44 11.18 6.57 11.34
CA MET A 44 10.15 5.54 11.41
C MET A 44 10.05 4.72 10.12
N GLN A 45 10.21 5.35 8.95
CA GLN A 45 10.27 4.64 7.66
C GLN A 45 11.52 3.72 7.59
N ILE A 46 12.68 4.20 8.06
CA ILE A 46 13.89 3.39 8.15
C ILE A 46 13.69 2.19 9.07
N ILE A 47 13.02 2.36 10.22
CA ILE A 47 12.74 1.27 11.16
C ILE A 47 11.73 0.26 10.59
N LEU A 48 10.79 0.70 9.76
CA LEU A 48 9.80 -0.19 9.14
C LEU A 48 10.43 -1.20 8.18
N ILE A 49 11.46 -0.80 7.42
CA ILE A 49 12.14 -1.67 6.45
C ILE A 49 12.68 -2.96 7.11
N PRO A 50 13.53 -2.93 8.16
CA PRO A 50 14.02 -4.14 8.83
C PRO A 50 12.89 -4.92 9.52
N VAL A 51 11.83 -4.25 9.99
CA VAL A 51 10.64 -4.93 10.53
C VAL A 51 9.94 -5.75 9.44
N LEU A 52 9.75 -5.19 8.24
CA LEU A 52 9.18 -5.92 7.10
C LEU A 52 10.08 -7.09 6.66
N VAL A 53 11.40 -6.89 6.65
CA VAL A 53 12.37 -7.97 6.37
C VAL A 53 12.26 -9.09 7.42
N ALA A 54 12.18 -8.75 8.71
CA ALA A 54 11.99 -9.72 9.78
C ALA A 54 10.65 -10.48 9.60
N CYS A 55 9.58 -9.79 9.22
CA CYS A 55 8.28 -10.39 8.89
C CYS A 55 8.36 -11.37 7.70
N ILE A 56 9.12 -11.05 6.65
CA ILE A 56 9.38 -11.99 5.54
C ILE A 56 10.14 -13.22 6.06
N MET A 57 11.20 -13.03 6.84
CA MET A 57 11.97 -14.15 7.40
C MET A 57 11.09 -15.05 8.26
N LEU A 58 10.24 -14.46 9.12
CA LEU A 58 9.30 -15.20 9.94
C LEU A 58 8.28 -15.98 9.10
N THR A 59 7.76 -15.43 8.01
CA THR A 59 6.76 -16.12 7.17
C THR A 59 7.35 -17.18 6.25
N VAL A 60 8.60 -17.03 5.81
CA VAL A 60 9.32 -18.10 5.09
C VAL A 60 9.59 -19.29 6.01
N ARG A 61 9.94 -19.01 7.28
CA ARG A 61 10.28 -20.01 8.28
C ARG A 61 9.03 -20.66 8.90
N PHE A 62 8.01 -19.85 9.17
CA PHE A 62 6.73 -20.27 9.71
C PHE A 62 5.64 -20.14 8.65
N LYS A 63 5.56 -21.15 7.78
CA LYS A 63 4.57 -21.21 6.71
C LYS A 63 3.17 -21.34 7.32
N TRP A 64 2.19 -20.65 6.75
CA TRP A 64 0.79 -20.90 7.07
C TRP A 64 0.40 -22.32 6.66
N ILE A 65 0.07 -23.16 7.65
CA ILE A 65 -0.39 -24.55 7.48
C ILE A 65 -1.91 -24.59 7.69
N ARG A 66 -2.60 -25.40 6.89
CA ARG A 66 -4.02 -25.78 7.02
C ARG A 66 -4.15 -27.29 7.28
N GLU A 67 -5.35 -27.68 7.71
CA GLU A 67 -5.84 -29.07 7.75
C GLU A 67 -5.70 -29.84 6.40
N ARG A 68 -5.60 -29.13 5.26
CA ARG A 68 -5.38 -29.71 3.90
C ARG A 68 -3.98 -29.45 3.31
N GLY A 69 -3.02 -29.00 4.12
CA GLY A 69 -1.64 -28.72 3.69
C GLY A 69 -1.25 -27.22 3.72
N THR A 70 -0.12 -26.87 3.10
CA THR A 70 0.42 -25.49 3.13
C THR A 70 -0.38 -24.51 2.27
N ASP A 71 -0.78 -23.35 2.83
CA ASP A 71 -1.47 -22.30 2.07
C ASP A 71 -0.45 -21.47 1.26
N LYS A 72 -0.07 -22.02 0.10
CA LYS A 72 0.94 -21.43 -0.79
C LYS A 72 0.54 -20.03 -1.27
N LEU A 73 -0.75 -19.75 -1.44
CA LEU A 73 -1.21 -18.47 -1.96
C LEU A 73 -1.07 -17.36 -0.92
N ARG A 74 -1.44 -17.60 0.33
CA ARG A 74 -1.28 -16.59 1.41
C ARG A 74 0.18 -16.32 1.72
N ASN A 75 1.01 -17.37 1.80
CA ASN A 75 2.44 -17.20 2.07
C ASN A 75 3.13 -16.43 0.93
N ARG A 76 2.90 -16.81 -0.34
CA ARG A 76 3.48 -16.08 -1.48
C ARG A 76 2.92 -14.67 -1.59
N GLY A 77 1.62 -14.50 -1.44
CA GLY A 77 0.97 -13.19 -1.46
C GLY A 77 1.54 -12.25 -0.39
N TYR A 78 1.77 -12.75 0.83
CA TYR A 78 2.34 -11.97 1.92
C TYR A 78 3.78 -11.55 1.63
N VAL A 79 4.61 -12.48 1.15
CA VAL A 79 6.00 -12.17 0.77
C VAL A 79 6.03 -11.14 -0.36
N ILE A 80 5.18 -11.29 -1.38
CA ILE A 80 5.08 -10.32 -2.47
C ILE A 80 4.63 -8.96 -1.92
N ALA A 81 3.55 -8.91 -1.13
CA ALA A 81 3.07 -7.66 -0.53
C ALA A 81 4.17 -6.97 0.30
N ALA A 82 4.90 -7.73 1.10
CA ALA A 82 6.02 -7.21 1.91
C ALA A 82 7.14 -6.65 1.02
N VAL A 83 7.52 -7.34 -0.06
CA VAL A 83 8.56 -6.86 -0.99
C VAL A 83 8.13 -5.56 -1.67
N PHE A 84 6.87 -5.49 -2.14
CA PHE A 84 6.33 -4.27 -2.75
C PHE A 84 6.36 -3.09 -1.77
N LEU A 85 5.95 -3.30 -0.52
CA LEU A 85 6.01 -2.25 0.50
C LEU A 85 7.46 -1.90 0.90
N ILE A 86 8.38 -2.87 0.97
CA ILE A 86 9.80 -2.57 1.21
C ILE A 86 10.35 -1.64 0.12
N ILE A 87 10.02 -1.89 -1.15
CA ILE A 87 10.45 -1.04 -2.26
C ILE A 87 9.82 0.35 -2.16
N ASP A 88 8.52 0.46 -1.85
CA ASP A 88 7.85 1.74 -1.60
C ASP A 88 8.53 2.53 -0.47
N PHE A 89 8.72 1.93 0.70
CA PHE A 89 9.37 2.62 1.83
C PHE A 89 10.84 2.95 1.57
N LEU A 90 11.56 2.11 0.81
CA LEU A 90 12.93 2.42 0.38
C LEU A 90 12.96 3.65 -0.53
N LEU A 91 12.06 3.73 -1.51
CA LEU A 91 11.92 4.89 -2.38
C LEU A 91 11.58 6.15 -1.56
N ARG A 92 10.65 6.06 -0.59
CA ARG A 92 10.30 7.17 0.32
C ARG A 92 11.49 7.66 1.14
N VAL A 93 12.32 6.76 1.66
CA VAL A 93 13.54 7.11 2.40
C VAL A 93 14.53 7.83 1.48
N ILE A 94 14.73 7.33 0.25
CA ILE A 94 15.63 7.95 -0.72
C ILE A 94 15.13 9.36 -1.12
N THR A 95 13.85 9.48 -1.47
CA THR A 95 13.26 10.77 -1.91
C THR A 95 13.26 11.80 -0.78
N THR A 96 12.88 11.41 0.43
CA THR A 96 12.93 12.29 1.62
C THR A 96 14.36 12.71 1.93
N GLY A 97 15.32 11.79 1.85
CA GLY A 97 16.74 12.09 2.08
C GLY A 97 17.30 13.10 1.07
N LEU A 98 16.93 12.95 -0.22
CA LEU A 98 17.32 13.88 -1.28
C LEU A 98 16.70 15.27 -1.07
N GLN A 99 15.43 15.34 -0.69
CA GLN A 99 14.73 16.59 -0.38
C GLN A 99 15.37 17.33 0.80
N GLU A 100 15.63 16.63 1.91
CA GLU A 100 16.26 17.25 3.09
C GLU A 100 17.72 17.67 2.85
N SER A 101 18.39 17.08 1.86
CA SER A 101 19.73 17.48 1.41
C SER A 101 19.74 18.61 0.37
N GLU A 102 18.57 19.08 -0.06
CA GLU A 102 18.39 20.05 -1.15
C GLU A 102 19.17 19.70 -2.42
N ALA A 103 19.15 18.42 -2.78
CA ALA A 103 19.85 17.94 -3.97
C ALA A 103 19.24 18.59 -5.23
N VAL A 104 20.11 19.03 -6.13
CA VAL A 104 19.72 19.44 -7.48
C VAL A 104 19.51 18.18 -8.30
N VAL A 105 18.28 17.99 -8.79
CA VAL A 105 17.86 16.83 -9.59
C VAL A 105 17.16 17.29 -10.85
N THR A 106 17.00 16.40 -11.83
CA THR A 106 16.19 16.69 -13.02
C THR A 106 14.73 16.33 -12.79
N HIS A 107 13.80 16.86 -13.60
CA HIS A 107 12.37 16.46 -13.55
C HIS A 107 12.16 14.93 -13.70
N LEU A 108 13.08 14.17 -14.29
CA LEU A 108 13.05 12.69 -14.25
C LEU A 108 12.93 12.09 -12.83
N PHE A 109 13.21 12.87 -11.78
CA PHE A 109 12.97 12.48 -10.39
C PHE A 109 11.52 12.06 -10.11
N TYR A 110 10.52 12.64 -10.82
CA TYR A 110 9.12 12.26 -10.65
C TYR A 110 8.82 10.80 -11.04
N LEU A 111 9.69 10.17 -11.81
CA LEU A 111 9.62 8.74 -12.11
C LEU A 111 9.75 7.89 -10.83
N ALA A 112 10.50 8.38 -9.83
CA ALA A 112 10.56 7.73 -8.52
C ALA A 112 9.20 7.75 -7.79
N TYR A 113 8.44 8.85 -7.90
CA TYR A 113 7.09 8.94 -7.32
C TYR A 113 6.10 8.01 -8.03
N ILE A 114 6.18 7.90 -9.37
CA ILE A 114 5.37 6.95 -10.14
C ILE A 114 5.61 5.51 -9.64
N PHE A 115 6.86 5.09 -9.50
CA PHE A 115 7.18 3.77 -8.97
C PHE A 115 6.71 3.62 -7.53
N GLN A 116 6.92 4.63 -6.69
CA GLN A 116 6.48 4.63 -5.30
C GLN A 116 4.97 4.38 -5.19
N VAL A 117 4.14 5.12 -5.95
CA VAL A 117 2.69 4.95 -5.97
C VAL A 117 2.32 3.55 -6.46
N PHE A 118 2.93 3.09 -7.55
CA PHE A 118 2.68 1.75 -8.09
C PHE A 118 2.96 0.64 -7.06
N PHE A 119 4.12 0.68 -6.42
CA PHE A 119 4.52 -0.32 -5.42
C PHE A 119 3.64 -0.27 -4.17
N SER A 120 3.33 0.95 -3.68
CA SER A 120 2.45 1.17 -2.54
C SER A 120 1.05 0.58 -2.78
N ARG A 121 0.41 0.94 -3.89
CA ARG A 121 -0.96 0.49 -4.20
C ARG A 121 -1.06 -1.02 -4.35
N ILE A 122 -0.12 -1.65 -5.08
CA ILE A 122 -0.12 -3.11 -5.23
C ILE A 122 0.13 -3.81 -3.89
N GLY A 123 1.09 -3.32 -3.10
CA GLY A 123 1.35 -3.87 -1.77
C GLY A 123 0.12 -3.81 -0.86
N TYR A 124 -0.58 -2.67 -0.88
CA TYR A 124 -1.76 -2.46 -0.06
C TYR A 124 -2.97 -3.30 -0.50
N VAL A 125 -3.21 -3.43 -1.80
CA VAL A 125 -4.29 -4.31 -2.31
C VAL A 125 -4.03 -5.77 -1.96
N LEU A 126 -2.78 -6.23 -2.09
CA LEU A 126 -2.42 -7.61 -1.75
C LEU A 126 -2.59 -7.90 -0.26
N ILE A 127 -2.15 -7.01 0.64
CA ILE A 127 -2.28 -7.25 2.08
C ILE A 127 -3.75 -7.24 2.52
N VAL A 128 -4.55 -6.30 2.02
CA VAL A 128 -6.00 -6.25 2.28
C VAL A 128 -6.70 -7.50 1.76
N ALA A 129 -6.35 -7.98 0.56
CA ALA A 129 -6.87 -9.23 0.00
C ALA A 129 -6.55 -10.45 0.87
N ILE A 130 -5.34 -10.53 1.44
CA ILE A 130 -4.94 -11.62 2.35
C ILE A 130 -5.76 -11.56 3.63
N ILE A 131 -5.89 -10.38 4.24
CA ILE A 131 -6.68 -10.18 5.47
C ILE A 131 -8.14 -10.58 5.24
N ALA A 132 -8.73 -10.09 4.15
CA ALA A 132 -10.09 -10.39 3.76
C ALA A 132 -10.31 -11.90 3.54
N ARG A 133 -9.37 -12.58 2.86
CA ARG A 133 -9.39 -14.03 2.68
C ARG A 133 -9.22 -14.78 4.00
N THR A 134 -8.43 -14.28 4.94
CA THR A 134 -8.23 -14.95 6.25
C THR A 134 -9.47 -14.88 7.13
N ILE A 135 -10.20 -13.77 7.13
CA ILE A 135 -11.41 -13.59 7.94
C ILE A 135 -12.57 -14.43 7.37
N THR A 136 -12.76 -14.37 6.05
CA THR A 136 -13.91 -15.01 5.38
C THR A 136 -13.84 -16.54 5.34
N GLU A 137 -12.65 -17.09 5.55
CA GLU A 137 -12.46 -18.55 5.61
C GLU A 137 -13.33 -19.19 6.70
N ASP A 138 -13.42 -18.56 7.86
CA ASP A 138 -14.13 -19.13 9.01
C ASP A 138 -15.66 -18.87 8.95
N VAL A 139 -16.12 -17.89 8.16
CA VAL A 139 -17.53 -17.44 8.13
C VAL A 139 -18.39 -18.28 7.17
N GLY A 140 -17.98 -18.50 5.91
CA GLY A 140 -18.71 -19.34 4.96
C GLY A 140 -18.56 -18.95 3.47
N VAL A 141 -19.13 -19.77 2.58
CA VAL A 141 -18.93 -19.68 1.12
C VAL A 141 -19.48 -18.39 0.51
N LEU A 142 -20.66 -17.92 0.96
CA LEU A 142 -21.25 -16.67 0.44
C LEU A 142 -20.39 -15.45 0.80
N SER A 143 -19.92 -15.38 2.04
CA SER A 143 -19.03 -14.31 2.51
C SER A 143 -17.71 -14.30 1.73
N GLN A 144 -17.15 -15.46 1.39
CA GLN A 144 -15.96 -15.57 0.54
C GLN A 144 -16.20 -15.02 -0.86
N LYS A 145 -17.33 -15.36 -1.50
CA LYS A 145 -17.67 -14.85 -2.83
C LYS A 145 -17.83 -13.34 -2.84
N LEU A 146 -18.61 -12.79 -1.91
CA LEU A 146 -18.83 -11.35 -1.80
C LEU A 146 -17.51 -10.60 -1.57
N THR A 147 -16.65 -11.15 -0.72
CA THR A 147 -15.36 -10.54 -0.39
C THR A 147 -14.38 -10.62 -1.57
N SER A 148 -14.38 -11.73 -2.32
CA SER A 148 -13.58 -11.82 -3.54
C SER A 148 -14.02 -10.82 -4.62
N PHE A 149 -15.33 -10.57 -4.73
CA PHE A 149 -15.88 -9.55 -5.61
C PHE A 149 -15.47 -8.14 -5.16
N ALA A 150 -15.56 -7.85 -3.86
CA ALA A 150 -15.12 -6.58 -3.28
C ALA A 150 -13.62 -6.33 -3.54
N VAL A 151 -12.76 -7.32 -3.29
CA VAL A 151 -11.32 -7.21 -3.62
C VAL A 151 -11.09 -6.99 -5.12
N GLY A 152 -11.92 -7.58 -5.99
CA GLY A 152 -11.89 -7.33 -7.43
C GLY A 152 -12.23 -5.88 -7.80
N ILE A 153 -13.26 -5.30 -7.18
CA ILE A 153 -13.58 -3.87 -7.34
C ILE A 153 -12.44 -3.00 -6.83
N PHE A 154 -11.85 -3.36 -5.69
CA PHE A 154 -10.73 -2.63 -5.09
C PHE A 154 -9.53 -2.55 -6.05
N TRP A 155 -9.23 -3.64 -6.76
CA TRP A 155 -8.22 -3.65 -7.82
C TRP A 155 -8.54 -2.68 -8.94
N VAL A 156 -9.79 -2.67 -9.44
CA VAL A 156 -10.20 -1.77 -10.52
C VAL A 156 -10.04 -0.31 -10.12
N ILE A 157 -10.52 0.04 -8.91
CA ILE A 157 -10.37 1.40 -8.37
C ILE A 157 -8.88 1.77 -8.28
N SER A 158 -8.06 0.87 -7.72
CA SER A 158 -6.62 1.11 -7.54
C SER A 158 -5.88 1.28 -8.88
N LEU A 159 -6.28 0.57 -9.94
CA LEU A 159 -5.68 0.73 -11.26
C LEU A 159 -6.01 2.08 -11.90
N VAL A 160 -7.24 2.55 -11.73
CA VAL A 160 -7.66 3.86 -12.22
C VAL A 160 -6.93 4.96 -11.44
N ASP A 161 -6.81 4.80 -10.12
CA ASP A 161 -6.07 5.71 -9.25
C ASP A 161 -4.58 5.83 -9.64
N ILE A 162 -3.90 4.70 -9.86
CA ILE A 162 -2.54 4.67 -10.40
C ILE A 162 -2.46 5.42 -11.73
N GLY A 163 -3.46 5.28 -12.60
CA GLY A 163 -3.51 5.99 -13.89
C GLY A 163 -3.50 7.52 -13.72
N PHE A 164 -4.29 8.05 -12.79
CA PHE A 164 -4.32 9.49 -12.51
C PHE A 164 -3.06 9.98 -11.78
N ALA A 165 -2.50 9.19 -10.86
CA ALA A 165 -1.23 9.53 -10.23
C ALA A 165 -0.08 9.56 -11.24
N ILE A 166 -0.03 8.60 -12.17
CA ILE A 166 0.94 8.62 -13.27
C ILE A 166 0.74 9.85 -14.15
N ALA A 167 -0.51 10.19 -14.49
CA ALA A 167 -0.79 11.38 -15.29
C ALA A 167 -0.29 12.65 -14.60
N TRP A 168 -0.57 12.81 -13.30
CA TRP A 168 -0.07 13.92 -12.50
C TRP A 168 1.46 14.07 -12.58
N ASP A 169 2.18 13.00 -12.24
CA ASP A 169 3.65 13.02 -12.22
C ASP A 169 4.24 13.16 -13.63
N ALA A 170 3.60 12.57 -14.64
CA ALA A 170 4.03 12.67 -16.03
C ALA A 170 3.84 14.08 -16.60
N GLU A 171 2.78 14.80 -16.24
CA GLU A 171 2.56 16.18 -16.64
C GLU A 171 3.58 17.12 -16.00
N LEU A 172 3.93 16.91 -14.72
CA LEU A 172 5.05 17.63 -14.07
C LEU A 172 6.39 17.39 -14.77
N MET A 173 6.63 16.18 -15.28
CA MET A 173 7.83 15.88 -16.07
C MET A 173 7.80 16.52 -17.45
N ALA A 174 6.65 16.48 -18.12
CA ALA A 174 6.54 16.84 -19.52
C ALA A 174 6.37 18.35 -19.75
N MET A 175 5.63 19.03 -18.88
CA MET A 175 5.16 20.42 -19.06
C MET A 175 5.56 21.35 -17.90
N GLY A 176 6.08 20.82 -16.78
CA GLY A 176 6.43 21.60 -15.59
C GLY A 176 5.23 22.06 -14.75
N TYR A 177 4.00 21.76 -15.17
CA TYR A 177 2.76 22.00 -14.44
C TYR A 177 1.76 20.86 -14.70
N VAL A 178 0.70 20.78 -13.89
CA VAL A 178 -0.35 19.76 -14.01
C VAL A 178 -1.66 20.41 -14.46
N GLU A 179 -2.36 19.78 -15.40
CA GLU A 179 -3.66 20.23 -15.86
C GLU A 179 -4.76 19.93 -14.84
N ASP A 180 -5.76 20.81 -14.75
CA ASP A 180 -6.87 20.67 -13.80
C ASP A 180 -7.56 19.30 -13.85
N ILE A 181 -7.61 18.66 -15.02
CA ILE A 181 -8.20 17.33 -15.21
C ILE A 181 -7.44 16.27 -14.41
N ALA A 182 -6.11 16.24 -14.49
CA ALA A 182 -5.29 15.30 -13.73
C ALA A 182 -5.36 15.62 -12.23
N VAL A 183 -5.34 16.92 -11.88
CA VAL A 183 -5.41 17.36 -10.49
C VAL A 183 -6.75 17.00 -9.85
N LEU A 184 -7.88 17.22 -10.53
CA LEU A 184 -9.23 16.85 -10.03
C LEU A 184 -9.45 15.34 -10.07
N GLY A 185 -8.96 14.67 -11.11
CA GLY A 185 -9.06 13.23 -11.27
C GLY A 185 -8.37 12.46 -10.15
N SER A 186 -7.13 12.82 -9.81
CA SER A 186 -6.40 12.22 -8.68
C SER A 186 -7.18 12.40 -7.38
N LEU A 187 -7.59 13.64 -7.07
CA LEU A 187 -8.26 13.94 -5.81
C LEU A 187 -9.59 13.20 -5.67
N TYR A 188 -10.38 13.10 -6.75
CA TYR A 188 -11.62 12.32 -6.74
C TYR A 188 -11.36 10.82 -6.53
N MET A 189 -10.32 10.28 -7.17
CA MET A 189 -9.93 8.88 -7.03
C MET A 189 -9.40 8.56 -5.64
N ASP A 190 -8.61 9.46 -5.03
CA ASP A 190 -8.12 9.31 -3.66
C ASP A 190 -9.29 9.22 -2.67
N ILE A 191 -10.27 10.13 -2.74
CA ILE A 191 -11.49 10.07 -1.90
C ILE A 191 -12.27 8.77 -2.14
N LEU A 192 -12.46 8.40 -3.41
CA LEU A 192 -13.20 7.18 -3.76
C LEU A 192 -12.49 5.94 -3.22
N LEU A 193 -11.17 5.88 -3.30
CA LEU A 193 -10.35 4.80 -2.77
C LEU A 193 -10.42 4.73 -1.24
N SER A 194 -10.19 5.85 -0.55
CA SER A 194 -10.21 5.91 0.92
C SER A 194 -11.60 5.63 1.48
N SER A 195 -12.66 6.13 0.86
CA SER A 195 -14.06 5.84 1.26
C SER A 195 -14.44 4.38 1.02
N TYR A 196 -14.02 3.80 -0.11
CA TYR A 196 -14.21 2.38 -0.40
C TYR A 196 -13.50 1.50 0.62
N LEU A 197 -12.24 1.80 0.90
CA LEU A 197 -11.44 1.10 1.90
C LEU A 197 -12.05 1.19 3.29
N PHE A 198 -12.47 2.38 3.70
CA PHE A 198 -13.14 2.57 4.98
C PHE A 198 -14.41 1.71 5.09
N ALA A 199 -15.29 1.75 4.08
CA ALA A 199 -16.48 0.90 4.04
C ALA A 199 -16.13 -0.60 4.05
N PHE A 200 -15.08 -0.99 3.34
CA PHE A 200 -14.61 -2.37 3.31
C PHE A 200 -14.05 -2.83 4.66
N THR A 201 -13.32 -1.97 5.38
CA THR A 201 -12.83 -2.29 6.74
C THR A 201 -13.97 -2.44 7.74
N LEU A 202 -15.04 -1.61 7.64
CA LEU A 202 -16.26 -1.78 8.43
C LEU A 202 -16.94 -3.11 8.12
N PHE A 203 -17.02 -3.49 6.85
CA PHE A 203 -17.54 -4.81 6.47
C PHE A 203 -16.69 -5.96 7.03
N LEU A 204 -15.36 -5.86 6.95
CA LEU A 204 -14.43 -6.85 7.51
C LEU A 204 -14.50 -6.96 9.04
N SER A 205 -14.75 -5.85 9.75
CA SER A 205 -14.90 -5.85 11.21
C SER A 205 -16.11 -6.67 11.65
N VAL A 206 -17.25 -6.50 10.98
CA VAL A 206 -18.46 -7.30 11.21
C VAL A 206 -18.17 -8.78 10.94
N LEU A 207 -17.53 -9.10 9.82
CA LEU A 207 -17.16 -10.48 9.50
C LEU A 207 -16.20 -11.10 10.52
N ALA A 208 -15.26 -10.33 11.06
CA ALA A 208 -14.33 -10.84 12.06
C ALA A 208 -15.01 -11.12 13.40
N ILE A 209 -15.98 -10.29 13.80
CA ILE A 209 -16.82 -10.55 14.98
C ILE A 209 -17.59 -11.86 14.78
N LEU A 210 -18.23 -12.04 13.62
CA LEU A 210 -18.94 -13.28 13.28
C LEU A 210 -18.02 -14.51 13.24
N ALA A 211 -16.81 -14.36 12.68
CA ALA A 211 -15.80 -15.41 12.67
C ALA A 211 -15.39 -15.82 14.10
N MET A 212 -15.20 -14.84 14.98
CA MET A 212 -14.83 -15.08 16.38
C MET A 212 -15.94 -15.80 17.16
N ILE A 213 -17.20 -15.44 16.93
CA ILE A 213 -18.36 -16.12 17.53
C ILE A 213 -18.43 -17.59 17.06
N LYS A 214 -18.20 -17.83 15.76
CA LYS A 214 -18.35 -19.15 15.16
C LYS A 214 -17.19 -20.11 15.47
N ARG A 215 -15.94 -19.64 15.42
CA ARG A 215 -14.74 -20.45 15.74
C ARG A 215 -13.73 -19.60 16.52
N ARG A 216 -13.67 -19.80 17.84
CA ARG A 216 -12.68 -19.14 18.69
C ARG A 216 -11.29 -19.70 18.40
N SER A 217 -10.45 -18.92 17.72
CA SER A 217 -9.04 -19.22 17.52
C SER A 217 -8.17 -18.05 17.96
N LYS A 218 -6.95 -18.33 18.46
CA LYS A 218 -5.96 -17.30 18.82
C LYS A 218 -5.64 -16.39 17.62
N GLY A 219 -5.65 -16.95 16.40
CA GLY A 219 -5.41 -16.20 15.18
C GLY A 219 -6.53 -15.22 14.83
N THR A 220 -7.78 -15.65 14.95
CA THR A 220 -8.96 -14.80 14.71
C THR A 220 -9.05 -13.67 15.74
N LEU A 221 -8.67 -13.93 17.00
CA LEU A 221 -8.58 -12.92 18.04
C LEU A 221 -7.50 -11.87 17.73
N LEU A 222 -6.30 -12.30 17.31
CA LEU A 222 -5.23 -11.39 16.91
C LEU A 222 -5.62 -10.53 15.70
N MET A 223 -6.33 -11.09 14.71
CA MET A 223 -6.87 -10.30 13.60
C MET A 223 -7.84 -9.22 14.08
N LEU A 224 -8.73 -9.57 15.01
CA LEU A 224 -9.74 -8.66 15.53
C LEU A 224 -9.17 -7.55 16.42
N VAL A 225 -8.13 -7.83 17.21
CA VAL A 225 -7.57 -6.86 18.17
C VAL A 225 -6.41 -6.05 17.59
N GLY A 226 -5.66 -6.60 16.62
CA GLY A 226 -4.51 -5.93 16.02
C GLY A 226 -4.78 -5.39 14.62
N VAL A 227 -5.14 -6.30 13.69
CA VAL A 227 -5.19 -5.96 12.25
C VAL A 227 -6.36 -5.06 11.91
N ILE A 228 -7.56 -5.33 12.44
CA ILE A 228 -8.76 -4.57 12.11
C ILE A 228 -8.72 -3.15 12.67
N PRO A 229 -8.32 -2.91 13.93
CA PRO A 229 -8.16 -1.56 14.44
C PRO A 229 -7.07 -0.77 13.70
N ALA A 230 -5.97 -1.43 13.32
CA ALA A 230 -4.91 -0.78 12.53
C ALA A 230 -5.42 -0.37 11.14
N LEU A 231 -6.11 -1.26 10.42
CA LEU A 231 -6.74 -0.94 9.13
C LEU A 231 -7.81 0.15 9.26
N PHE A 232 -8.62 0.10 10.32
CA PHE A 232 -9.66 1.09 10.56
C PHE A 232 -9.07 2.47 10.82
N LEU A 233 -8.06 2.59 11.70
CA LEU A 233 -7.40 3.86 11.99
C LEU A 233 -6.70 4.44 10.76
N MET A 234 -5.99 3.59 10.02
CA MET A 234 -5.35 3.95 8.75
C MET A 234 -6.36 4.53 7.77
N THR A 235 -7.45 3.80 7.49
CA THR A 235 -8.46 4.23 6.51
C THR A 235 -9.31 5.41 6.97
N LEU A 236 -9.56 5.56 8.27
CA LEU A 236 -10.31 6.68 8.83
C LEU A 236 -9.55 8.00 8.68
N ILE A 237 -8.25 7.99 8.96
CA ILE A 237 -7.42 9.20 8.93
C ILE A 237 -7.09 9.58 7.49
N ASP A 238 -6.88 8.59 6.64
CA ASP A 238 -6.74 8.79 5.20
C ASP A 238 -8.01 9.44 4.62
N LEU A 239 -9.19 8.91 4.93
CA LEU A 239 -10.46 9.51 4.52
C LEU A 239 -10.66 10.93 5.07
N ALA A 240 -10.24 11.19 6.31
CA ALA A 240 -10.32 12.51 6.91
C ALA A 240 -9.38 13.52 6.21
N LEU A 241 -8.17 13.07 5.83
CA LEU A 241 -7.20 13.86 5.08
C LEU A 241 -7.74 14.23 3.70
N GLU A 242 -8.22 13.23 2.94
CA GLU A 242 -8.73 13.46 1.59
C GLU A 242 -10.02 14.29 1.60
N GLY A 243 -10.88 14.08 2.60
CA GLY A 243 -12.07 14.92 2.82
C GLY A 243 -11.71 16.38 3.10
N ALA A 244 -10.69 16.62 3.93
CA ALA A 244 -10.21 17.98 4.22
C ALA A 244 -9.52 18.62 2.99
N ALA A 245 -8.79 17.84 2.19
CA ALA A 245 -8.16 18.30 0.96
C ALA A 245 -9.19 18.74 -0.08
N PHE A 246 -10.27 17.97 -0.25
CA PHE A 246 -11.40 18.32 -1.10
C PHE A 246 -12.08 19.62 -0.67
N ASP A 247 -12.36 19.77 0.62
CA ASP A 247 -13.05 20.95 1.16
C ASP A 247 -12.22 22.22 0.98
N ASN A 248 -10.92 22.14 1.27
CA ASN A 248 -9.97 23.24 1.07
C ASN A 248 -9.92 23.68 -0.40
N ARG A 249 -9.93 22.72 -1.33
CA ARG A 249 -9.88 23.01 -2.76
C ARG A 249 -11.21 23.55 -3.34
N THR A 250 -12.33 23.25 -2.69
CA THR A 250 -13.64 23.84 -3.04
C THR A 250 -13.89 25.21 -2.39
N GLY A 251 -12.90 25.76 -1.67
CA GLY A 251 -12.93 27.11 -1.12
C GLY A 251 -13.87 27.29 0.07
N LYS A 252 -14.17 26.21 0.80
CA LYS A 252 -15.17 26.21 1.88
C LYS A 252 -14.61 26.39 3.29
N SER A 253 -13.29 26.38 3.50
CA SER A 253 -12.69 26.62 4.82
C SER A 253 -11.24 27.15 4.82
N ASP A 254 -10.90 27.97 5.83
CA ASP A 254 -9.54 28.47 6.15
C ASP A 254 -8.62 27.40 6.80
N ALA A 255 -8.87 26.11 6.54
CA ALA A 255 -8.25 24.98 7.25
C ALA A 255 -6.84 24.62 6.77
N THR A 256 -6.12 25.52 6.09
CA THR A 256 -4.83 25.23 5.44
C THR A 256 -3.76 24.75 6.42
N LYS A 257 -3.78 25.24 7.66
CA LYS A 257 -2.82 24.86 8.71
C LYS A 257 -3.11 23.48 9.33
N SER A 258 -4.35 22.99 9.28
CA SER A 258 -4.69 21.65 9.79
C SER A 258 -4.29 20.54 8.82
N LEU A 259 -4.22 20.84 7.52
CA LEU A 259 -3.96 19.84 6.48
C LEU A 259 -2.54 19.27 6.52
N MET A 260 -1.52 20.10 6.75
CA MET A 260 -0.14 19.62 6.88
C MET A 260 0.03 18.74 8.12
N ASP A 261 -0.49 19.16 9.27
CA ASP A 261 -0.42 18.38 10.50
C ASP A 261 -1.17 17.05 10.37
N LEU A 262 -2.32 17.05 9.70
CA LEU A 262 -3.09 15.85 9.39
C LEU A 262 -2.36 14.93 8.39
N SER A 263 -1.64 15.49 7.41
CA SER A 263 -0.83 14.73 6.46
C SER A 263 0.35 14.01 7.14
N TYR A 264 1.04 14.71 8.07
CA TYR A 264 2.06 14.08 8.90
C TYR A 264 1.46 12.98 9.79
N ALA A 265 0.32 13.24 10.43
CA ALA A 265 -0.37 12.25 11.27
C ALA A 265 -0.77 11.01 10.46
N ASN A 266 -1.36 11.19 9.26
CA ASN A 266 -1.70 10.10 8.35
C ASN A 266 -0.46 9.27 8.02
N SER A 267 0.64 9.92 7.67
CA SER A 267 1.88 9.22 7.29
C SER A 267 2.51 8.45 8.45
N PHE A 268 2.53 8.99 9.67
CA PHE A 268 2.98 8.27 10.88
C PHE A 268 2.09 7.06 11.16
N ILE A 269 0.77 7.23 11.07
CA ILE A 269 -0.19 6.16 11.36
C ILE A 269 -0.13 5.08 10.29
N ASN A 270 0.09 5.43 9.02
CA ASN A 270 0.33 4.47 7.94
C ASN A 270 1.56 3.61 8.22
N VAL A 271 2.66 4.20 8.70
CA VAL A 271 3.86 3.45 9.08
C VAL A 271 3.57 2.50 10.24
N LEU A 272 2.97 3.00 11.33
CA LEU A 272 2.66 2.21 12.53
C LEU A 272 1.63 1.09 12.25
N ALA A 273 0.57 1.40 11.51
CA ALA A 273 -0.46 0.44 11.12
C ALA A 273 0.14 -0.64 10.22
N THR A 274 1.00 -0.29 9.26
CA THR A 274 1.71 -1.25 8.42
C THR A 274 2.60 -2.17 9.25
N MET A 275 3.39 -1.62 10.19
CA MET A 275 4.18 -2.44 11.13
C MET A 275 3.28 -3.43 11.88
N ALA A 276 2.19 -2.94 12.48
CA ALA A 276 1.27 -3.74 13.28
C ALA A 276 0.60 -4.85 12.45
N ILE A 277 0.09 -4.53 11.26
CA ILE A 277 -0.55 -5.47 10.36
C ILE A 277 0.42 -6.59 9.98
N PHE A 278 1.63 -6.25 9.53
CA PHE A 278 2.60 -7.25 9.11
C PHE A 278 3.06 -8.12 10.27
N LEU A 279 3.38 -7.54 11.43
CA LEU A 279 3.79 -8.29 12.62
C LEU A 279 2.70 -9.23 13.10
N VAL A 280 1.46 -8.77 13.20
CA VAL A 280 0.34 -9.61 13.67
C VAL A 280 0.10 -10.76 12.69
N ILE A 281 0.13 -10.52 11.38
CA ILE A 281 -0.04 -11.58 10.37
C ILE A 281 1.11 -12.59 10.43
N ALA A 282 2.35 -12.14 10.64
CA ALA A 282 3.51 -13.04 10.81
C ALA A 282 3.37 -13.92 12.07
N ILE A 283 2.92 -13.33 13.18
CA ILE A 283 2.68 -14.05 14.44
C ILE A 283 1.57 -15.10 14.28
N ILE A 284 0.48 -14.77 13.58
CA ILE A 284 -0.60 -15.72 13.30
C ILE A 284 -0.08 -16.93 12.51
N GLY A 285 0.78 -16.70 11.52
CA GLY A 285 1.47 -17.77 10.78
C GLY A 285 2.26 -18.70 11.70
N GLY A 286 3.05 -18.13 12.62
CA GLY A 286 3.81 -18.88 13.63
C GLY A 286 2.97 -19.66 14.63
N LEU A 287 1.83 -19.10 15.06
CA LEU A 287 0.94 -19.75 16.04
C LEU A 287 0.18 -20.95 15.45
N ARG A 288 -0.28 -20.87 14.19
CA ARG A 288 -0.98 -21.99 13.53
C ARG A 288 -0.10 -23.21 13.31
N GLN A 289 1.20 -23.01 13.01
CA GLN A 289 2.13 -24.14 12.89
C GLN A 289 2.30 -24.91 14.20
N ARG A 290 2.25 -24.23 15.36
CA ARG A 290 2.41 -24.87 16.68
C ARG A 290 1.16 -25.59 17.17
N SER A 291 -0.04 -25.16 16.77
CA SER A 291 -1.28 -25.87 17.11
C SER A 291 -1.40 -27.19 16.34
N ASP A 292 -0.98 -27.22 15.08
CA ASP A 292 -1.02 -28.44 14.25
C ASP A 292 0.19 -29.36 14.53
N ALA A 293 1.31 -28.82 15.05
CA ALA A 293 2.49 -29.61 15.44
C ALA A 293 2.30 -30.52 16.68
N ASN A 294 1.16 -30.46 17.37
CA ASN A 294 0.77 -31.51 18.32
C ASN A 294 0.25 -32.79 17.63
N GLY A 295 0.19 -32.80 16.30
CA GLY A 295 0.06 -34.01 15.48
C GLY A 295 1.16 -34.03 14.41
N LEU A 296 2.28 -34.68 14.72
CA LEU A 296 3.33 -35.14 13.80
C LEU A 296 3.79 -34.15 12.71
N THR A 297 4.99 -33.63 12.93
CA THR A 297 5.92 -33.08 11.93
C THR A 297 5.71 -33.60 10.50
N GLN A 298 4.95 -32.87 9.68
CA GLN A 298 5.06 -32.98 8.23
C GLN A 298 6.10 -31.95 7.74
N ASP A 299 7.36 -32.29 7.98
CA ASP A 299 8.44 -31.85 7.09
C ASP A 299 8.39 -32.76 5.86
N PRO A 300 7.94 -32.31 4.67
CA PRO A 300 7.87 -33.15 3.47
C PRO A 300 9.26 -33.55 2.93
N LYS A 301 10.37 -33.17 3.60
CA LYS A 301 11.74 -33.58 3.27
C LYS A 301 12.23 -34.81 4.03
N TYR A 302 11.48 -35.30 5.01
CA TYR A 302 11.81 -36.51 5.79
C TYR A 302 10.60 -37.44 5.92
N ALA A 303 9.88 -37.68 4.82
CA ALA A 303 8.98 -38.82 4.78
C ALA A 303 9.83 -40.10 4.84
N GLN A 304 9.99 -40.66 6.03
CA GLN A 304 10.53 -42.00 6.22
C GLN A 304 9.74 -42.98 5.35
N PRO A 305 10.39 -43.88 4.60
CA PRO A 305 9.68 -44.99 3.97
C PRO A 305 9.09 -45.85 5.08
N GLY A 306 7.77 -45.81 5.22
CA GLY A 306 7.04 -46.63 6.19
C GLY A 306 7.15 -48.13 5.85
N PRO A 307 7.01 -49.01 6.84
CA PRO A 307 7.29 -50.42 6.68
C PRO A 307 6.24 -51.09 5.78
N HIS A 308 6.72 -51.90 4.84
CA HIS A 308 5.93 -52.94 4.20
C HIS A 308 5.20 -53.76 5.26
N TYR A 309 3.87 -53.74 5.24
CA TYR A 309 3.10 -54.80 5.85
C TYR A 309 2.59 -55.71 4.75
N VAL A 310 3.22 -56.88 4.72
CA VAL A 310 2.78 -58.10 4.06
C VAL A 310 1.62 -58.65 4.89
N ALA A 311 0.46 -58.87 4.26
CA ALA A 311 -0.51 -59.92 4.53
C ALA A 311 -1.44 -60.05 3.32
#